data_AF-A0A554N2N6-F1
#
_entry.id   AF-A0A554N2N6-F1
#
_cell.length_a   1.000
_cell.length_b   1.000
_cell.length_c   1.000
_cell.angle_alpha   90.00
_cell.angle_beta   90.00
_cell.angle_gamma   90.00
#
_symmetry.space_group_name_H-M   'P 1'
#
loop_
_entity.id
_entity.type
_entity.pdbx_description
1 polymer ?
#
loop_
_entity_poly.entity_id
_entity_poly.type
_entity_poly.pdbx_seq_one_letter_code
_entity_poly.pdbx_strand_id
1 'polypeptide(L)'
;MNTRTALSCVAVAALASLVFAVPAHADEASSYSSKQPYIAPTQSDIDAYSPAPTGYAPVATESVARHGSRGLSAYKYDALLHRLAATAQAEDGFLTPEIGKEFSANLDAITAANVANGYGMLTGQGAAQHQGIGARAAQRNEQLFAAAAKTRGRVVAETSGESRAAESGENFLRGFGAAGVELEPRPDLLYFHDVENPDGTDKAEGSPERERAQAYEDYVAAQTGDGGTIAAALQYIEAKPRSVEAAQDLLSGIFTPGFIAAIGTDKAHTWYNTADGSKGGAVACAPGADTKADPDACGDPKKSIKSTVDAAMSLYNLYIIAADMQQENVAPHVFDFAQYFAGRPADAEWFAYLLDAEDFYEKGPSLAGHDETYSIAEPLLDDFFATIDARIAGGDVVATFRFAHAETIIPFAALLRLPGSTVAAPDNAAPASDADVYGYATNPWRGSQVTPMAANVQWDVVSRAGIDPATGAAYTPLVRMLYNEREIAFASGCRAVAAGSNWVKETELKHCLTGTAMTESPLIAAATPGPTATPTAEPAPTPTVTPATQGAGTPTAPATATGTLAATGAESPVGPALLATLLLLAGAGTLVLRRRRRHTE
;
A
#
# COMPACT_ATOMS: atom_id res chain seq x y z
N MET A 1 78.93 22.50 5.10
CA MET A 1 78.71 21.07 4.81
C MET A 1 77.21 20.82 4.77
N ASN A 2 76.75 20.29 3.63
CA ASN A 2 75.49 19.57 3.34
C ASN A 2 74.12 20.15 3.73
N THR A 3 73.46 20.70 2.69
CA THR A 3 72.13 20.30 2.16
C THR A 3 71.13 19.57 3.07
N ARG A 4 69.88 20.08 3.12
CA ARG A 4 68.68 19.29 2.74
C ARG A 4 67.33 20.06 2.80
N THR A 5 66.74 20.17 1.61
CA THR A 5 65.32 19.95 1.26
C THR A 5 64.23 20.91 1.74
N ALA A 6 63.76 21.73 0.80
CA ALA A 6 62.43 22.34 0.80
C ALA A 6 61.38 21.30 0.34
N LEU A 7 60.35 21.10 1.17
CA LEU A 7 59.18 20.29 0.85
C LEU A 7 58.04 21.25 0.49
N SER A 8 57.65 21.27 -0.79
CA SER A 8 56.50 22.02 -1.29
C SER A 8 55.21 21.37 -0.80
N CYS A 9 54.40 22.11 -0.05
CA CYS A 9 53.03 21.72 0.28
C CYS A 9 52.12 22.07 -0.90
N VAL A 10 51.58 21.04 -1.57
CA VAL A 10 50.44 21.17 -2.50
C VAL A 10 49.18 21.12 -1.64
N ALA A 11 48.50 22.26 -1.52
CA ALA A 11 47.17 22.32 -0.92
C ALA A 11 46.14 21.86 -1.97
N VAL A 12 45.61 20.65 -1.80
CA VAL A 12 44.43 20.18 -2.53
C VAL A 12 43.20 20.79 -1.85
N ALA A 13 42.57 21.75 -2.51
CA ALA A 13 41.29 22.29 -2.08
C ALA A 13 40.19 21.25 -2.36
N ALA A 14 39.70 20.59 -1.30
CA ALA A 14 38.50 19.77 -1.37
C ALA A 14 37.28 20.70 -1.51
N LEU A 15 36.63 20.70 -2.67
CA LEU A 15 35.28 21.23 -2.81
C LEU A 15 34.33 20.30 -2.05
N ALA A 16 33.88 20.75 -0.87
CA ALA A 16 32.78 20.13 -0.17
C ALA A 16 31.48 20.39 -0.97
N SER A 17 30.98 19.35 -1.63
CA SER A 17 29.62 19.33 -2.16
C SER A 17 28.65 19.38 -0.99
N LEU A 18 28.01 20.55 -0.79
CA LEU A 18 26.86 20.70 0.09
C LEU A 18 25.70 19.90 -0.50
N VAL A 19 25.59 18.64 -0.08
CA VAL A 19 24.35 17.87 -0.18
C VAL A 19 23.40 18.51 0.83
N PHE A 20 22.39 19.21 0.34
CA PHE A 20 21.27 19.61 1.19
C PHE A 20 20.55 18.33 1.61
N ALA A 21 20.80 17.88 2.84
CA ALA A 21 19.96 16.91 3.51
C ALA A 21 18.58 17.55 3.65
N VAL A 22 17.60 17.03 2.90
CA VAL A 22 16.19 17.29 3.17
C VAL A 22 15.94 16.80 4.60
N PRO A 23 15.29 17.59 5.47
CA PRO A 23 15.01 17.13 6.82
C PRO A 23 14.05 15.94 6.71
N ALA A 24 14.58 14.74 6.97
CA ALA A 24 13.76 13.59 7.31
C ALA A 24 12.97 14.02 8.55
N HIS A 25 11.68 14.27 8.38
CA HIS A 25 10.76 14.36 9.50
C HIS A 25 10.73 12.94 10.08
N ALA A 26 11.50 12.73 11.14
CA ALA A 26 11.39 11.55 11.97
C ALA A 26 10.08 11.68 12.76
N ASP A 27 8.95 11.45 12.09
CA ASP A 27 7.82 10.82 12.76
C ASP A 27 8.36 9.51 13.31
N GLU A 28 8.11 9.20 14.60
CA GLU A 28 8.51 7.91 15.18
C GLU A 28 8.09 6.81 14.20
N ALA A 29 9.07 6.15 13.58
CA ALA A 29 8.80 5.17 12.54
C ALA A 29 8.03 4.04 13.20
N SER A 30 6.71 4.03 13.00
CA SER A 30 5.88 3.01 13.61
C SER A 30 6.28 1.66 13.00
N SER A 31 6.42 0.65 13.85
CA SER A 31 6.73 -0.70 13.40
C SER A 31 5.47 -1.42 12.94
N TYR A 32 4.63 -0.75 12.13
CA TYR A 32 3.38 -1.31 11.59
C TYR A 32 3.52 -1.90 10.18
N SER A 33 4.71 -1.87 9.57
CA SER A 33 4.92 -2.37 8.20
C SER A 33 3.89 -1.75 7.24
N SER A 34 3.43 -2.47 6.21
CA SER A 34 2.39 -2.04 5.27
C SER A 34 0.99 -1.86 5.90
N LYS A 35 0.85 -2.01 7.23
CA LYS A 35 -0.40 -1.79 7.98
C LYS A 35 -0.35 -0.47 8.75
N GLN A 36 0.65 0.37 8.49
CA GLN A 36 0.67 1.77 8.92
C GLN A 36 -0.63 2.46 8.47
N PRO A 37 -1.46 2.98 9.40
CA PRO A 37 -2.59 3.82 9.03
C PRO A 37 -2.14 5.03 8.21
N TYR A 38 -2.96 5.50 7.27
CA TYR A 38 -2.59 6.63 6.44
C TYR A 38 -2.27 7.89 7.26
N ILE A 39 -1.13 8.52 6.97
CA ILE A 39 -0.75 9.81 7.56
C ILE A 39 -1.16 10.91 6.59
N ALA A 40 -2.28 11.57 6.90
CA ALA A 40 -2.75 12.72 6.13
C ALA A 40 -1.70 13.85 6.08
N PRO A 41 -1.60 14.60 4.97
CA PRO A 41 -0.65 15.69 4.85
C PRO A 41 -0.95 16.78 5.88
N THR A 42 0.11 17.36 6.44
CA THR A 42 0.01 18.55 7.29
C THR A 42 -0.33 19.78 6.44
N GLN A 43 -0.72 20.88 7.09
CA GLN A 43 -0.89 22.15 6.37
C GLN A 43 0.43 22.59 5.69
N SER A 44 1.58 22.31 6.30
CA SER A 44 2.89 22.63 5.70
C SER A 44 3.16 21.83 4.43
N ASP A 45 2.72 20.57 4.37
CA ASP A 45 2.84 19.74 3.16
C ASP A 45 1.98 20.32 2.03
N ILE A 46 0.75 20.73 2.35
CA ILE A 46 -0.19 21.35 1.39
C ILE A 46 0.33 22.70 0.90
N ASP A 47 0.81 23.55 1.80
CA ASP A 47 1.35 24.88 1.46
C ASP A 47 2.64 24.78 0.63
N ALA A 48 3.35 23.65 0.68
CA ALA A 48 4.54 23.39 -0.11
C ALA A 48 4.23 23.02 -1.58
N TYR A 49 2.96 22.80 -1.94
CA TYR A 49 2.60 22.46 -3.32
C TYR A 49 2.99 23.57 -4.30
N SER A 50 3.86 23.23 -5.26
CA SER A 50 4.41 24.18 -6.22
C SER A 50 3.35 24.68 -7.19
N PRO A 51 3.26 26.00 -7.45
CA PRO A 51 2.30 26.53 -8.41
C PRO A 51 2.66 26.09 -9.83
N ALA A 52 1.66 26.03 -10.71
CA ALA A 52 1.89 25.82 -12.14
C ALA A 52 2.82 26.92 -12.71
N PRO A 53 3.74 26.59 -13.64
CA PRO A 53 4.56 27.59 -14.30
C PRO A 53 3.72 28.66 -15.03
N THR A 54 4.24 29.88 -15.13
CA THR A 54 3.52 31.01 -15.74
C THR A 54 2.95 30.68 -17.11
N GLY A 55 1.64 30.91 -17.27
CA GLY A 55 0.91 30.67 -18.52
C GLY A 55 0.38 29.26 -18.69
N TYR A 56 0.68 28.34 -17.77
CA TYR A 56 0.05 27.02 -17.69
C TYR A 56 -1.14 27.05 -16.73
N ALA A 57 -2.20 26.31 -17.06
CA ALA A 57 -3.40 26.16 -16.25
C ALA A 57 -3.78 24.68 -16.10
N PRO A 58 -4.40 24.27 -14.99
CA PRO A 58 -4.85 22.89 -14.77
C PRO A 58 -5.80 22.40 -15.86
N VAL A 59 -5.57 21.20 -16.36
CA VAL A 59 -6.43 20.55 -17.39
C VAL A 59 -6.86 19.14 -17.05
N ALA A 60 -6.12 18.43 -16.20
CA ALA A 60 -6.49 17.11 -15.68
C ALA A 60 -5.83 16.83 -14.33
N THR A 61 -6.37 15.85 -13.60
CA THR A 61 -5.74 15.23 -12.43
C THR A 61 -6.08 13.74 -12.44
N GLU A 62 -5.20 12.89 -11.93
CA GLU A 62 -5.48 11.47 -11.83
C GLU A 62 -4.79 10.83 -10.64
N SER A 63 -5.28 9.67 -10.20
CA SER A 63 -4.67 8.93 -9.11
C SER A 63 -4.83 7.42 -9.22
N VAL A 64 -3.96 6.72 -8.51
CA VAL A 64 -4.20 5.35 -8.03
C VAL A 64 -4.00 5.33 -6.52
N ALA A 65 -4.91 4.69 -5.80
CA ALA A 65 -4.86 4.55 -4.36
C ALA A 65 -5.08 3.09 -3.96
N ARG A 66 -4.28 2.59 -3.02
CA ARG A 66 -4.61 1.38 -2.25
C ARG A 66 -5.91 1.63 -1.48
N HIS A 67 -6.65 0.56 -1.20
CA HIS A 67 -7.74 0.59 -0.23
C HIS A 67 -7.32 1.17 1.14
N GLY A 68 -8.30 1.67 1.90
CA GLY A 68 -8.08 2.19 3.25
C GLY A 68 -7.80 1.11 4.28
N SER A 69 -7.60 1.51 5.53
CA SER A 69 -7.51 0.59 6.67
C SER A 69 -8.69 -0.40 6.68
N ARG A 70 -8.39 -1.65 7.00
CA ARG A 70 -9.34 -2.77 6.94
C ARG A 70 -9.16 -3.71 8.12
N GLY A 71 -10.19 -4.53 8.36
CA GLY A 71 -10.11 -5.62 9.31
C GLY A 71 -9.15 -6.74 8.86
N LEU A 72 -9.13 -7.83 9.64
CA LEU A 72 -8.46 -9.07 9.27
C LEU A 72 -9.01 -9.57 7.93
N SER A 73 -8.14 -10.01 7.03
CA SER A 73 -8.60 -10.46 5.69
C SER A 73 -9.48 -11.70 5.73
N ALA A 74 -9.27 -12.56 6.72
CA ALA A 74 -10.04 -13.78 6.95
C ALA A 74 -9.82 -14.24 8.39
N TYR A 75 -10.69 -15.14 8.88
CA TYR A 75 -10.54 -15.79 10.18
C TYR A 75 -9.29 -16.68 10.20
N LYS A 76 -8.18 -16.18 10.75
CA LYS A 76 -6.84 -16.77 10.58
C LYS A 76 -5.94 -16.57 11.79
N TYR A 77 -5.41 -15.35 12.00
CA TYR A 77 -4.45 -15.08 13.07
C TYR A 77 -5.13 -15.18 14.44
N ASP A 78 -6.31 -14.57 14.55
CA ASP A 78 -7.25 -14.68 15.65
C ASP A 78 -7.66 -16.13 15.90
N ALA A 79 -8.05 -16.87 14.86
CA ALA A 79 -8.41 -18.29 14.96
C ALA A 79 -7.26 -19.15 15.52
N LEU A 80 -6.06 -19.00 14.97
CA LEU A 80 -4.88 -19.76 15.37
C LEU A 80 -4.44 -19.42 16.80
N LEU A 81 -4.47 -18.15 17.18
CA LEU A 81 -4.15 -17.74 18.55
C LEU A 81 -5.20 -18.18 19.56
N HIS A 82 -6.48 -18.26 19.17
CA HIS A 82 -7.51 -18.91 19.99
C HIS A 82 -7.21 -20.39 20.25
N ARG A 83 -6.71 -21.13 19.24
CA ARG A 83 -6.30 -22.53 19.42
C ARG A 83 -5.11 -22.66 20.36
N LEU A 84 -4.09 -21.81 20.19
CA LEU A 84 -2.93 -21.76 21.06
C LEU A 84 -3.34 -21.41 22.50
N ALA A 85 -4.17 -20.38 22.68
CA ALA A 85 -4.67 -19.95 23.98
C ALA A 85 -5.45 -21.07 24.70
N ALA A 86 -6.26 -21.85 23.97
CA ALA A 86 -6.99 -22.98 24.52
C ALA A 86 -6.05 -24.08 25.06
N THR A 87 -4.99 -24.42 24.32
CA THR A 87 -3.96 -25.35 24.81
C THR A 87 -3.23 -24.77 26.01
N ALA A 88 -2.81 -23.51 25.95
CA ALA A 88 -2.14 -22.84 27.07
C ALA A 88 -3.01 -22.84 28.34
N GLN A 89 -4.31 -22.60 28.21
CA GLN A 89 -5.24 -22.63 29.35
C GLN A 89 -5.39 -24.04 29.94
N ALA A 90 -5.38 -25.08 29.10
CA ALA A 90 -5.53 -26.47 29.53
C ALA A 90 -4.28 -27.01 30.25
N GLU A 91 -3.12 -26.43 29.99
CA GLU A 91 -1.82 -26.89 30.48
C GLU A 91 -1.17 -25.94 31.50
N ASP A 92 -1.93 -24.97 32.04
CA ASP A 92 -1.40 -23.91 32.91
C ASP A 92 -0.20 -23.17 32.28
N GLY A 93 -0.26 -22.99 30.95
CA GLY A 93 0.78 -22.43 30.11
C GLY A 93 0.86 -20.90 30.10
N PHE A 94 -0.11 -20.19 30.68
CA PHE A 94 -0.03 -18.73 30.89
C PHE A 94 0.79 -18.39 32.13
N LEU A 95 1.45 -17.22 32.14
CA LEU A 95 2.20 -16.74 33.31
C LEU A 95 1.31 -16.60 34.56
N THR A 96 0.10 -16.06 34.37
CA THR A 96 -0.93 -15.99 35.40
C THR A 96 -2.32 -16.21 34.79
N PRO A 97 -3.31 -16.64 35.59
CA PRO A 97 -4.70 -16.74 35.12
C PRO A 97 -5.26 -15.40 34.61
N GLU A 98 -4.85 -14.27 35.19
CA GLU A 98 -5.29 -12.93 34.78
C GLU A 98 -4.80 -12.59 33.37
N ILE A 99 -3.53 -12.88 33.07
CA ILE A 99 -2.97 -12.69 31.72
C ILE A 99 -3.69 -13.59 30.71
N GLY A 100 -3.98 -14.84 31.06
CA GLY A 100 -4.73 -15.76 30.19
C GLY A 100 -6.14 -15.27 29.89
N LYS A 101 -6.83 -14.72 30.90
CA LYS A 101 -8.16 -14.11 30.75
C LYS A 101 -8.12 -12.87 29.85
N GLU A 102 -7.15 -11.99 30.05
CA GLU A 102 -7.00 -10.77 29.25
C GLU A 102 -6.63 -11.08 27.80
N PHE A 103 -5.69 -12.01 27.58
CA PHE A 103 -5.31 -12.47 26.24
C PHE A 103 -6.51 -13.04 25.48
N SER A 104 -7.29 -13.92 26.11
CA SER A 104 -8.48 -14.50 25.50
C SER A 104 -9.55 -13.43 25.22
N ALA A 105 -9.74 -12.46 26.12
CA ALA A 105 -10.68 -11.36 25.92
C ALA A 105 -10.30 -10.46 24.74
N ASN A 106 -9.01 -10.15 24.56
CA ASN A 106 -8.53 -9.39 23.40
C ASN A 106 -8.78 -10.15 22.08
N LEU A 107 -8.53 -11.47 22.07
CA LEU A 107 -8.82 -12.31 20.91
C LEU A 107 -10.32 -12.38 20.59
N ASP A 108 -11.17 -12.56 21.61
CA ASP A 108 -12.63 -12.58 21.46
C ASP A 108 -13.13 -11.24 20.91
N ALA A 109 -12.62 -10.12 21.45
CA ALA A 109 -13.04 -8.78 21.06
C ALA A 109 -12.66 -8.45 19.61
N ILE A 110 -11.43 -8.70 19.17
CA ILE A 110 -11.04 -8.43 17.78
C ILE A 110 -11.74 -9.38 16.79
N THR A 111 -11.96 -10.63 17.18
CA THR A 111 -12.77 -11.57 16.39
C THR A 111 -14.19 -11.03 16.21
N ALA A 112 -14.84 -10.62 17.31
CA ALA A 112 -16.20 -10.08 17.27
C ALA A 112 -16.29 -8.76 16.48
N ALA A 113 -15.28 -7.89 16.58
CA ALA A 113 -15.19 -6.67 15.77
C ALA A 113 -15.12 -7.00 14.26
N ASN A 114 -14.33 -8.01 13.86
CA ASN A 114 -14.28 -8.46 12.47
C ASN A 114 -15.58 -9.13 12.02
N VAL A 115 -16.22 -9.94 12.87
CA VAL A 115 -17.54 -10.52 12.55
C VAL A 115 -18.60 -9.43 12.36
N ALA A 116 -18.57 -8.38 13.18
CA ALA A 116 -19.52 -7.26 13.08
C ALA A 116 -19.26 -6.39 11.84
N ASN A 117 -18.00 -6.19 11.46
CA ASN A 117 -17.61 -5.39 10.30
C ASN A 117 -17.69 -6.17 8.97
N GLY A 118 -17.50 -7.49 9.02
CA GLY A 118 -17.13 -8.34 7.89
C GLY A 118 -15.61 -8.48 7.79
N TYR A 119 -15.11 -9.71 7.67
CA TYR A 119 -13.70 -9.98 7.39
C TYR A 119 -13.33 -9.41 6.01
N GLY A 120 -12.12 -8.87 5.89
CA GLY A 120 -11.60 -8.24 4.67
C GLY A 120 -12.12 -6.82 4.41
N MET A 121 -13.24 -6.45 5.03
CA MET A 121 -13.93 -5.19 4.80
C MET A 121 -13.21 -3.99 5.41
N LEU A 122 -13.52 -2.84 4.82
CA LEU A 122 -12.98 -1.53 5.17
C LEU A 122 -13.43 -1.13 6.59
N THR A 123 -12.54 -0.55 7.39
CA THR A 123 -12.87 -0.03 8.72
C THR A 123 -13.43 1.39 8.64
N GLY A 124 -14.06 1.89 9.70
CA GLY A 124 -14.42 3.31 9.80
C GLY A 124 -13.19 4.22 9.65
N GLN A 125 -12.01 3.77 10.10
CA GLN A 125 -10.75 4.48 9.87
C GLN A 125 -10.41 4.55 8.39
N GLY A 126 -10.47 3.45 7.65
CA GLY A 126 -10.22 3.47 6.21
C GLY A 126 -11.21 4.35 5.45
N ALA A 127 -12.47 4.39 5.89
CA ALA A 127 -13.51 5.18 5.24
C ALA A 127 -13.19 6.67 5.40
N ALA A 128 -12.79 7.07 6.61
CA ALA A 128 -12.35 8.43 6.90
C ALA A 128 -11.08 8.82 6.13
N GLN A 129 -10.12 7.88 5.93
CA GLN A 129 -8.93 8.12 5.13
C GLN A 129 -9.30 8.52 3.70
N HIS A 130 -10.12 7.71 3.02
CA HIS A 130 -10.52 7.99 1.63
C HIS A 130 -11.41 9.23 1.51
N GLN A 131 -12.36 9.45 2.42
CA GLN A 131 -13.14 10.70 2.45
C GLN A 131 -12.23 11.94 2.58
N GLY A 132 -11.21 11.86 3.44
CA GLY A 132 -10.23 12.93 3.60
C GLY A 132 -9.40 13.18 2.34
N ILE A 133 -8.91 12.11 1.69
CA ILE A 133 -8.13 12.21 0.45
C ILE A 133 -9.03 12.81 -0.67
N GLY A 134 -10.27 12.35 -0.79
CA GLY A 134 -11.24 12.88 -1.76
C GLY A 134 -11.50 14.37 -1.57
N ALA A 135 -11.73 14.82 -0.34
CA ALA A 135 -11.95 16.23 -0.02
C ALA A 135 -10.73 17.10 -0.39
N ARG A 136 -9.51 16.63 -0.09
CA ARG A 136 -8.26 17.35 -0.43
C ARG A 136 -7.98 17.33 -1.93
N ALA A 137 -8.33 16.27 -2.65
CA ALA A 137 -8.23 16.23 -4.12
C ALA A 137 -9.16 17.27 -4.76
N ALA A 138 -10.40 17.40 -4.27
CA ALA A 138 -11.34 18.43 -4.73
C ALA A 138 -10.82 19.85 -4.44
N GLN A 139 -10.30 20.09 -3.24
CA GLN A 139 -9.76 21.39 -2.84
C GLN A 139 -8.51 21.78 -3.64
N ARG A 140 -7.55 20.87 -3.79
CA ARG A 140 -6.30 21.11 -4.52
C ARG A 140 -6.55 21.47 -5.98
N ASN A 141 -7.58 20.89 -6.59
CA ASN A 141 -7.93 21.05 -7.99
C ASN A 141 -9.21 21.87 -8.22
N GLU A 142 -9.56 22.79 -7.29
CA GLU A 142 -10.78 23.61 -7.39
C GLU A 142 -10.86 24.38 -8.72
N GLN A 143 -9.74 24.95 -9.20
CA GLN A 143 -9.71 25.66 -10.49
C GLN A 143 -10.06 24.74 -11.67
N LEU A 144 -9.56 23.50 -11.67
CA LEU A 144 -9.86 22.50 -12.69
C LEU A 144 -11.36 22.18 -12.70
N PHE A 145 -11.93 21.88 -11.54
CA PHE A 145 -13.34 21.46 -11.45
C PHE A 145 -14.31 22.62 -11.69
N ALA A 146 -13.95 23.85 -11.30
CA ALA A 146 -14.72 25.05 -11.65
C ALA A 146 -14.73 25.31 -13.17
N ALA A 147 -13.64 24.99 -13.88
CA ALA A 147 -13.60 25.04 -15.34
C ALA A 147 -14.40 23.89 -15.96
N ALA A 148 -14.24 22.66 -15.45
CA ALA A 148 -14.94 21.47 -15.90
C ALA A 148 -16.47 21.64 -15.82
N ALA A 149 -17.00 22.26 -14.76
CA ALA A 149 -18.43 22.53 -14.62
C ALA A 149 -19.00 23.39 -15.77
N LYS A 150 -18.18 24.26 -16.37
CA LYS A 150 -18.59 25.11 -17.51
C LYS A 150 -18.52 24.36 -18.84
N THR A 151 -17.57 23.45 -18.98
CA THR A 151 -17.32 22.68 -20.21
C THR A 151 -17.96 21.29 -20.19
N ARG A 152 -18.68 20.94 -19.12
CA ARG A 152 -19.21 19.59 -18.85
C ARG A 152 -18.12 18.51 -18.81
N GLY A 153 -16.97 18.83 -18.20
CA GLY A 153 -15.92 17.84 -17.97
C GLY A 153 -16.39 16.75 -17.01
N ARG A 154 -15.98 15.50 -17.26
CA ARG A 154 -16.38 14.31 -16.49
C ARG A 154 -15.29 13.84 -15.54
N VAL A 155 -15.71 13.26 -14.43
CA VAL A 155 -14.87 12.48 -13.53
C VAL A 155 -15.15 11.00 -13.81
N VAL A 156 -14.09 10.20 -13.91
CA VAL A 156 -14.13 8.74 -14.00
C VAL A 156 -13.54 8.16 -12.72
N ALA A 157 -14.14 7.10 -12.22
CA ALA A 157 -13.62 6.35 -11.09
C ALA A 157 -13.54 4.87 -11.46
N GLU A 158 -12.44 4.23 -11.10
CA GLU A 158 -12.16 2.83 -11.45
C GLU A 158 -11.77 2.05 -10.20
N THR A 159 -12.10 0.76 -10.16
CA THR A 159 -11.75 -0.14 -9.06
C THR A 159 -11.20 -1.45 -9.62
N SER A 160 -10.36 -2.15 -8.87
CA SER A 160 -10.02 -3.55 -9.19
C SER A 160 -11.24 -4.50 -9.30
N GLY A 161 -12.41 -4.09 -8.82
CA GLY A 161 -13.62 -4.92 -8.73
C GLY A 161 -13.78 -5.62 -7.39
N GLU A 162 -12.76 -5.51 -6.55
CA GLU A 162 -12.79 -6.05 -5.22
C GLU A 162 -13.53 -5.10 -4.24
N SER A 163 -14.30 -5.65 -3.28
CA SER A 163 -15.18 -4.88 -2.38
C SER A 163 -14.44 -3.83 -1.55
N ARG A 164 -13.32 -4.15 -0.87
CA ARG A 164 -12.55 -3.18 -0.07
C ARG A 164 -11.97 -2.05 -0.92
N ALA A 165 -11.58 -2.33 -2.17
CA ALA A 165 -11.15 -1.32 -3.12
C ALA A 165 -12.32 -0.45 -3.63
N ALA A 166 -13.47 -1.07 -3.93
CA ALA A 166 -14.67 -0.36 -4.36
C ALA A 166 -15.20 0.57 -3.26
N GLU A 167 -15.36 0.09 -2.02
CA GLU A 167 -15.80 0.89 -0.88
C GLU A 167 -14.84 2.05 -0.58
N SER A 168 -13.54 1.86 -0.80
CA SER A 168 -12.55 2.92 -0.70
C SER A 168 -12.82 4.02 -1.74
N GLY A 169 -13.13 3.62 -2.97
CA GLY A 169 -13.53 4.54 -4.04
C GLY A 169 -14.82 5.30 -3.74
N GLU A 170 -15.84 4.61 -3.21
CA GLU A 170 -17.12 5.23 -2.83
C GLU A 170 -16.92 6.28 -1.74
N ASN A 171 -16.09 5.97 -0.73
CA ASN A 171 -15.75 6.91 0.33
C ASN A 171 -14.93 8.09 -0.16
N PHE A 172 -14.00 7.86 -1.09
CA PHE A 172 -13.29 8.95 -1.77
C PHE A 172 -14.27 9.85 -2.52
N LEU A 173 -15.17 9.29 -3.34
CA LEU A 173 -16.13 10.05 -4.14
C LEU A 173 -17.12 10.82 -3.25
N ARG A 174 -17.50 10.26 -2.10
CA ARG A 174 -18.27 10.96 -1.07
C ARG A 174 -17.51 12.19 -0.54
N GLY A 175 -16.25 12.02 -0.14
CA GLY A 175 -15.42 13.13 0.34
C GLY A 175 -15.12 14.18 -0.73
N PHE A 176 -14.95 13.74 -1.98
CA PHE A 176 -14.73 14.58 -3.16
C PHE A 176 -15.97 15.37 -3.56
N GLY A 177 -17.18 14.93 -3.17
CA GLY A 177 -18.45 15.56 -3.55
C GLY A 177 -19.04 15.05 -4.87
N ALA A 178 -18.66 13.86 -5.31
CA ALA A 178 -19.12 13.21 -6.54
C ALA A 178 -19.66 11.79 -6.29
N ALA A 179 -20.41 11.58 -5.19
CA ALA A 179 -20.95 10.27 -4.80
C ALA A 179 -21.88 9.60 -5.83
N GLY A 180 -22.30 10.30 -6.89
CA GLY A 180 -23.07 9.74 -8.00
C GLY A 180 -22.23 9.21 -9.16
N VAL A 181 -20.90 9.27 -9.10
CA VAL A 181 -20.01 8.66 -10.09
C VAL A 181 -19.92 7.16 -9.82
N GLU A 182 -20.23 6.34 -10.81
CA GLU A 182 -20.10 4.89 -10.73
C GLU A 182 -18.62 4.48 -10.84
N LEU A 183 -18.24 3.46 -10.06
CA LEU A 183 -16.91 2.84 -10.12
C LEU A 183 -16.90 1.75 -11.19
N GLU A 184 -16.04 1.91 -12.19
CA GLU A 184 -15.85 0.92 -13.25
C GLU A 184 -14.85 -0.17 -12.82
N PRO A 185 -15.22 -1.46 -12.83
CA PRO A 185 -14.26 -2.54 -12.57
C PRO A 185 -13.23 -2.66 -13.71
N ARG A 186 -11.96 -2.53 -13.36
CA ARG A 186 -10.78 -2.62 -14.25
C ARG A 186 -9.72 -3.56 -13.67
N PRO A 187 -10.02 -4.86 -13.45
CA PRO A 187 -9.04 -5.82 -12.92
C PRO A 187 -7.84 -6.05 -13.86
N ASP A 188 -7.98 -5.72 -15.14
CA ASP A 188 -6.89 -5.67 -16.12
C ASP A 188 -5.80 -4.65 -15.74
N LEU A 189 -6.19 -3.50 -15.19
CA LEU A 189 -5.28 -2.41 -14.81
C LEU A 189 -4.97 -2.37 -13.32
N LEU A 190 -5.90 -2.79 -12.47
CA LEU A 190 -5.85 -2.60 -11.03
C LEU A 190 -5.70 -3.90 -10.24
N TYR A 191 -5.64 -5.03 -10.94
CA TYR A 191 -5.42 -6.37 -10.41
C TYR A 191 -4.52 -7.21 -11.34
N PHE A 192 -3.44 -6.61 -11.84
CA PHE A 192 -2.54 -7.21 -12.83
C PHE A 192 -1.64 -8.34 -12.29
N HIS A 193 -1.62 -8.57 -10.98
CA HIS A 193 -0.72 -9.50 -10.29
C HIS A 193 -1.27 -10.91 -10.12
N ASP A 194 -2.47 -11.18 -10.65
CA ASP A 194 -3.15 -12.47 -10.50
C ASP A 194 -3.94 -12.77 -11.79
N VAL A 195 -3.97 -14.04 -12.20
CA VAL A 195 -4.79 -14.51 -13.32
C VAL A 195 -6.26 -14.51 -12.96
N GLU A 196 -6.60 -14.88 -11.72
CA GLU A 196 -7.96 -14.83 -11.21
C GLU A 196 -8.32 -13.37 -10.86
N ASN A 197 -9.41 -12.87 -11.42
CA ASN A 197 -9.95 -11.56 -11.09
C ASN A 197 -10.70 -11.62 -9.75
N PRO A 198 -10.91 -10.48 -9.08
CA PRO A 198 -11.61 -10.47 -7.78
C PRO A 198 -13.04 -11.02 -7.78
N ASP A 199 -13.69 -11.12 -8.94
CA ASP A 199 -15.02 -11.72 -9.08
C ASP A 199 -15.00 -13.26 -9.26
N GLY A 200 -13.81 -13.87 -9.17
CA GLY A 200 -13.58 -15.31 -9.34
C GLY A 200 -13.54 -15.77 -10.80
N THR A 201 -13.57 -14.83 -11.76
CA THR A 201 -13.34 -15.15 -13.17
C THR A 201 -11.88 -15.05 -13.53
N ASP A 202 -11.42 -15.87 -14.46
CA ASP A 202 -10.08 -15.76 -14.99
C ASP A 202 -9.96 -14.63 -16.03
N LYS A 203 -8.80 -13.97 -16.09
CA LYS A 203 -8.39 -13.17 -17.25
C LYS A 203 -8.50 -14.01 -18.53
N ALA A 204 -8.95 -13.38 -19.62
CA ALA A 204 -9.27 -14.06 -20.87
C ALA A 204 -8.06 -14.85 -21.42
N GLU A 205 -8.31 -16.09 -21.85
CA GLU A 205 -7.27 -16.94 -22.43
C GLU A 205 -6.64 -16.27 -23.68
N GLY A 206 -5.31 -16.23 -23.72
CA GLY A 206 -4.54 -15.61 -24.80
C GLY A 206 -4.53 -14.08 -24.80
N SER A 207 -5.04 -13.44 -23.73
CA SER A 207 -4.94 -11.98 -23.58
C SER A 207 -3.56 -11.58 -23.02
N PRO A 208 -3.03 -10.40 -23.39
CA PRO A 208 -1.78 -9.89 -22.81
C PRO A 208 -1.82 -9.74 -21.29
N GLU A 209 -3.00 -9.48 -20.72
CA GLU A 209 -3.21 -9.34 -19.27
C GLU A 209 -3.03 -10.69 -18.56
N ARG A 210 -3.58 -11.77 -19.13
CA ARG A 210 -3.37 -13.11 -18.59
C ARG A 210 -1.91 -13.53 -18.72
N GLU A 211 -1.27 -13.28 -19.86
CA GLU A 211 0.14 -13.63 -20.08
C GLU A 211 1.06 -12.94 -19.07
N ARG A 212 0.85 -11.63 -18.80
CA ARG A 212 1.61 -10.89 -17.78
C ARG A 212 1.37 -11.43 -16.37
N ALA A 213 0.11 -11.62 -15.99
CA ALA A 213 -0.24 -12.12 -14.65
C ALA A 213 0.35 -13.52 -14.42
N GLN A 214 0.24 -14.42 -15.40
CA GLN A 214 0.81 -15.77 -15.31
C GLN A 214 2.35 -15.72 -15.23
N ALA A 215 3.01 -14.86 -16.01
CA ALA A 215 4.47 -14.72 -15.96
C ALA A 215 4.96 -14.25 -14.59
N TYR A 216 4.22 -13.32 -13.96
CA TYR A 216 4.48 -12.89 -12.59
C TYR A 216 4.30 -14.02 -11.57
N GLU A 217 3.17 -14.71 -11.61
CA GLU A 217 2.89 -15.85 -10.73
C GLU A 217 3.95 -16.94 -10.88
N ASP A 218 4.32 -17.29 -12.11
CA ASP A 218 5.33 -18.30 -12.42
C ASP A 218 6.70 -17.88 -11.88
N TYR A 219 7.07 -16.60 -12.03
CA TYR A 219 8.31 -16.05 -11.49
C TYR A 219 8.33 -16.11 -9.96
N VAL A 220 7.30 -15.59 -9.30
CA VAL A 220 7.20 -15.59 -7.84
C VAL A 220 7.20 -17.02 -7.31
N ALA A 221 6.44 -17.93 -7.92
CA ALA A 221 6.41 -19.34 -7.53
C ALA A 221 7.77 -20.03 -7.71
N ALA A 222 8.50 -19.73 -8.79
CA ALA A 222 9.84 -20.26 -9.00
C ALA A 222 10.85 -19.72 -7.98
N GLN A 223 10.78 -18.42 -7.66
CA GLN A 223 11.72 -17.76 -6.75
C GLN A 223 11.46 -18.04 -5.26
N THR A 224 10.20 -18.23 -4.88
CA THR A 224 9.78 -18.60 -3.51
C THR A 224 9.73 -20.13 -3.29
N GLY A 225 9.83 -20.90 -4.37
CA GLY A 225 9.91 -22.37 -4.33
C GLY A 225 11.29 -22.93 -3.98
N ASP A 226 11.39 -24.25 -3.97
CA ASP A 226 12.61 -24.99 -3.66
C ASP A 226 13.77 -24.59 -4.58
N GLY A 227 14.82 -23.98 -4.02
CA GLY A 227 16.03 -23.57 -4.74
C GLY A 227 15.94 -22.19 -5.40
N GLY A 228 14.84 -21.46 -5.22
CA GLY A 228 14.72 -20.06 -5.65
C GLY A 228 15.52 -19.09 -4.77
N THR A 229 15.95 -17.96 -5.35
CA THR A 229 16.77 -16.97 -4.64
C THR A 229 15.98 -16.26 -3.56
N ILE A 230 14.71 -15.88 -3.81
CA ILE A 230 13.85 -15.25 -2.82
C ILE A 230 13.65 -16.17 -1.61
N ALA A 231 13.37 -17.45 -1.84
CA ALA A 231 13.22 -18.45 -0.79
C ALA A 231 14.49 -18.55 0.08
N ALA A 232 15.67 -18.56 -0.53
CA ALA A 232 16.95 -18.60 0.17
C ALA A 232 17.19 -17.34 1.02
N ALA A 233 16.85 -16.17 0.50
CA ALA A 233 16.95 -14.90 1.21
C ALA A 233 16.00 -14.81 2.42
N LEU A 234 14.72 -15.13 2.22
CA LEU A 234 13.72 -15.15 3.29
C LEU A 234 14.09 -16.18 4.37
N GLN A 235 14.50 -17.39 3.97
CA GLN A 235 14.98 -18.40 4.92
C GLN A 235 16.18 -17.91 5.74
N TYR A 236 17.14 -17.23 5.11
CA TYR A 236 18.30 -16.67 5.81
C TYR A 236 17.89 -15.59 6.82
N ILE A 237 16.96 -14.72 6.44
CA ILE A 237 16.41 -13.66 7.31
C ILE A 237 15.67 -14.28 8.50
N GLU A 238 14.75 -15.20 8.25
CA GLU A 238 13.95 -15.87 9.27
C GLU A 238 14.81 -16.68 10.24
N ALA A 239 15.85 -17.37 9.75
CA ALA A 239 16.73 -18.21 10.54
C ALA A 239 17.70 -17.44 11.47
N LYS A 240 17.71 -16.10 11.43
CA LYS A 240 18.56 -15.30 12.30
C LYS A 240 18.22 -15.54 13.78
N PRO A 241 19.22 -15.57 14.68
CA PRO A 241 18.99 -15.69 16.12
C PRO A 241 17.98 -14.66 16.63
N ARG A 242 18.03 -13.44 16.06
CA ARG A 242 17.12 -12.34 16.41
C ARG A 242 15.64 -12.68 16.24
N SER A 243 15.24 -13.50 15.26
CA SER A 243 13.85 -13.93 15.07
C SER A 243 13.35 -14.78 16.24
N VAL A 244 14.19 -15.69 16.70
CA VAL A 244 13.87 -16.54 17.85
C VAL A 244 13.89 -15.73 19.14
N GLU A 245 14.87 -14.84 19.30
CA GLU A 245 14.96 -13.93 20.45
C GLU A 245 13.74 -13.00 20.56
N ALA A 246 13.32 -12.37 19.45
CA ALA A 246 12.12 -11.50 19.42
C ALA A 246 10.86 -12.29 19.77
N ALA A 247 10.71 -13.48 19.20
CA ALA A 247 9.58 -14.35 19.48
C ALA A 247 9.55 -14.79 20.95
N GLN A 248 10.70 -15.19 21.50
CA GLN A 248 10.82 -15.54 22.91
C GLN A 248 10.52 -14.36 23.82
N ASP A 249 11.07 -13.19 23.53
CA ASP A 249 10.89 -12.00 24.36
C ASP A 249 9.41 -11.58 24.39
N LEU A 250 8.76 -11.47 23.23
CA LEU A 250 7.32 -11.19 23.12
C LEU A 250 6.47 -12.23 23.88
N LEU A 251 6.65 -13.51 23.57
CA LEU A 251 5.83 -14.58 24.14
C LEU A 251 6.07 -14.78 25.65
N SER A 252 7.27 -14.46 26.14
CA SER A 252 7.62 -14.55 27.57
C SER A 252 6.87 -13.54 28.44
N GLY A 253 6.20 -12.54 27.85
CA GLY A 253 5.27 -11.67 28.54
C GLY A 253 3.88 -12.29 28.76
N ILE A 254 3.60 -13.45 28.15
CA ILE A 254 2.26 -14.05 28.10
C ILE A 254 2.27 -15.49 28.64
N PHE A 255 3.25 -16.29 28.20
CA PHE A 255 3.32 -17.73 28.44
C PHE A 255 4.49 -18.12 29.33
N THR A 256 4.35 -19.26 30.01
CA THR A 256 5.45 -19.85 30.81
C THR A 256 6.58 -20.33 29.90
N PRO A 257 7.84 -20.36 30.39
CA PRO A 257 8.96 -20.88 29.62
C PRO A 257 8.75 -22.33 29.14
N GLY A 258 8.06 -23.15 29.94
CA GLY A 258 7.75 -24.55 29.59
C GLY A 258 6.81 -24.64 28.40
N PHE A 259 5.75 -23.83 28.37
CA PHE A 259 4.80 -23.79 27.26
C PHE A 259 5.46 -23.27 25.98
N ILE A 260 6.24 -22.18 26.06
CA ILE A 260 6.98 -21.63 24.91
C ILE A 260 7.92 -22.69 24.31
N ALA A 261 8.64 -23.43 25.17
CA ALA A 261 9.55 -24.48 24.73
C ALA A 261 8.83 -25.67 24.05
N ALA A 262 7.54 -25.88 24.32
CA ALA A 262 6.75 -26.95 23.71
C ALA A 262 6.19 -26.57 22.33
N ILE A 263 6.03 -25.28 22.02
CA ILE A 263 5.52 -24.78 20.72
C ILE A 263 6.27 -25.42 19.56
N GLY A 264 5.53 -26.09 18.67
CA GLY A 264 6.05 -26.72 17.46
C GLY A 264 6.81 -28.04 17.66
N THR A 265 7.00 -28.48 18.92
CA THR A 265 7.78 -29.70 19.21
C THR A 265 7.00 -30.99 19.06
N ASP A 266 5.67 -30.93 19.16
CA ASP A 266 4.77 -32.06 18.99
C ASP A 266 3.45 -31.63 18.32
N LYS A 267 2.54 -32.61 18.15
CA LYS A 267 1.23 -32.37 17.53
C LYS A 267 0.24 -31.61 18.41
N ALA A 268 0.38 -31.66 19.73
CA ALA A 268 -0.49 -30.93 20.65
C ALA A 268 -0.14 -29.43 20.70
N HIS A 269 1.12 -29.10 20.37
CA HIS A 269 1.68 -27.76 20.29
C HIS A 269 1.90 -27.26 18.86
N THR A 270 1.18 -27.86 17.91
CA THR A 270 1.12 -27.42 16.53
C THR A 270 -0.34 -27.22 16.17
N TRP A 271 -0.71 -26.00 15.79
CA TRP A 271 -2.10 -25.64 15.55
C TRP A 271 -2.33 -25.36 14.07
N TYR A 272 -3.36 -25.96 13.51
CA TYR A 272 -3.88 -25.66 12.18
C TYR A 272 -5.18 -24.86 12.30
N ASN A 273 -5.53 -24.07 11.30
CA ASN A 273 -6.73 -23.25 11.29
C ASN A 273 -7.98 -24.09 10.98
N THR A 274 -8.23 -25.08 11.81
CA THR A 274 -9.32 -26.04 11.70
C THR A 274 -10.17 -26.00 12.97
N ALA A 275 -11.36 -26.58 12.89
CA ALA A 275 -12.34 -26.58 13.98
C ALA A 275 -11.77 -27.15 15.29
N ASP A 276 -10.85 -28.11 15.19
CA ASP A 276 -10.20 -28.77 16.33
C ASP A 276 -8.69 -28.46 16.45
N GLY A 277 -8.14 -27.60 15.59
CA GLY A 277 -6.71 -27.28 15.58
C GLY A 277 -5.81 -28.33 14.92
N SER A 278 -6.37 -29.44 14.42
CA SER A 278 -5.60 -30.55 13.84
C SER A 278 -5.33 -30.40 12.34
N LYS A 279 -4.25 -31.02 11.87
CA LYS A 279 -3.89 -31.06 10.45
C LYS A 279 -4.96 -31.80 9.65
N GLY A 280 -5.59 -31.11 8.69
CA GLY A 280 -6.63 -31.68 7.83
C GLY A 280 -7.98 -31.86 8.54
N GLY A 281 -8.17 -31.22 9.70
CA GLY A 281 -9.48 -31.10 10.35
C GLY A 281 -10.47 -30.27 9.54
N ALA A 282 -11.71 -30.20 10.02
CA ALA A 282 -12.77 -29.43 9.36
C ALA A 282 -12.46 -27.92 9.37
N VAL A 283 -13.01 -27.18 8.41
CA VAL A 283 -12.90 -25.71 8.34
C VAL A 283 -13.43 -25.08 9.64
N ALA A 284 -12.72 -24.09 10.16
CA ALA A 284 -13.18 -23.26 11.27
C ALA A 284 -13.80 -21.97 10.73
N CYS A 285 -14.92 -21.56 11.32
CA CYS A 285 -15.54 -20.26 11.04
C CYS A 285 -15.66 -19.45 12.34
N ALA A 286 -15.55 -18.13 12.21
CA ALA A 286 -15.60 -17.20 13.32
C ALA A 286 -16.96 -17.31 14.06
N PRO A 287 -16.96 -17.36 15.40
CA PRO A 287 -18.20 -17.44 16.17
C PRO A 287 -19.15 -16.27 15.88
N GLY A 288 -20.40 -16.57 15.53
CA GLY A 288 -21.44 -15.56 15.27
C GLY A 288 -21.47 -15.00 13.85
N ALA A 289 -20.56 -15.41 12.96
CA ALA A 289 -20.57 -14.97 11.57
C ALA A 289 -21.69 -15.60 10.73
N ASP A 290 -22.26 -14.82 9.82
CA ASP A 290 -23.06 -15.35 8.72
C ASP A 290 -22.12 -15.75 7.58
N THR A 291 -21.74 -17.03 7.55
CA THR A 291 -20.75 -17.57 6.59
C THR A 291 -21.21 -17.55 5.15
N LYS A 292 -22.48 -17.21 4.87
CA LYS A 292 -22.96 -17.01 3.50
C LYS A 292 -22.74 -15.58 3.03
N ALA A 293 -22.90 -14.63 3.95
CA ALA A 293 -22.68 -13.22 3.67
C ALA A 293 -21.20 -12.84 3.78
N ASP A 294 -20.45 -13.53 4.63
CA ASP A 294 -19.01 -13.36 4.83
C ASP A 294 -18.30 -14.72 4.77
N PRO A 295 -17.90 -15.18 3.58
CA PRO A 295 -17.12 -16.42 3.42
C PRO A 295 -15.74 -16.35 4.07
N ASP A 296 -15.14 -15.15 4.17
CA ASP A 296 -13.82 -14.92 4.76
C ASP A 296 -13.81 -15.10 6.28
N ALA A 297 -14.98 -15.07 6.92
CA ALA A 297 -15.15 -15.54 8.29
C ALA A 297 -14.85 -17.04 8.47
N CYS A 298 -14.69 -17.81 7.39
CA CYS A 298 -14.22 -19.19 7.42
C CYS A 298 -12.78 -19.31 6.92
N GLY A 299 -11.89 -19.76 7.80
CA GLY A 299 -10.46 -19.75 7.55
C GLY A 299 -9.94 -20.89 6.67
N ASP A 300 -8.82 -20.65 5.97
CA ASP A 300 -8.09 -21.68 5.22
C ASP A 300 -7.47 -22.72 6.19
N PRO A 301 -7.89 -24.00 6.14
CA PRO A 301 -7.42 -25.06 7.05
C PRO A 301 -5.93 -25.42 6.91
N LYS A 302 -5.25 -24.91 5.88
CA LYS A 302 -3.80 -25.11 5.69
C LYS A 302 -2.96 -24.17 6.53
N LYS A 303 -3.50 -23.02 6.96
CA LYS A 303 -2.78 -22.06 7.81
C LYS A 303 -2.50 -22.67 9.19
N SER A 304 -1.36 -22.34 9.77
CA SER A 304 -0.88 -23.01 10.98
C SER A 304 0.12 -22.18 11.78
N ILE A 305 0.22 -22.46 13.08
CA ILE A 305 1.35 -22.12 13.95
C ILE A 305 2.14 -23.41 14.22
N LYS A 306 3.40 -23.45 13.78
CA LYS A 306 4.34 -24.58 13.93
C LYS A 306 5.63 -24.21 14.64
N SER A 307 5.82 -22.94 14.97
CA SER A 307 7.03 -22.44 15.63
C SER A 307 6.69 -21.29 16.58
N THR A 308 7.62 -20.94 17.47
CA THR A 308 7.49 -19.74 18.32
C THR A 308 7.45 -18.47 17.49
N VAL A 309 8.18 -18.43 16.36
CA VAL A 309 8.15 -17.30 15.42
C VAL A 309 6.77 -17.18 14.78
N ASP A 310 6.13 -18.28 14.36
CA ASP A 310 4.77 -18.25 13.79
C ASP A 310 3.75 -17.70 14.79
N ALA A 311 3.87 -18.10 16.08
CA ALA A 311 2.99 -17.62 17.14
C ALA A 311 3.19 -16.12 17.40
N ALA A 312 4.44 -15.68 17.50
CA ALA A 312 4.79 -14.27 17.69
C ALA A 312 4.36 -13.41 16.49
N MET A 313 4.59 -13.87 15.26
CA MET A 313 4.15 -13.20 14.04
C MET A 313 2.63 -13.14 13.93
N SER A 314 1.91 -14.18 14.37
CA SER A 314 0.45 -14.14 14.42
C SER A 314 -0.05 -13.07 15.39
N LEU A 315 0.60 -12.92 16.54
CA LEU A 315 0.28 -11.87 17.52
C LEU A 315 0.64 -10.48 17.00
N TYR A 316 1.79 -10.34 16.35
CA TYR A 316 2.20 -9.11 15.69
C TYR A 316 1.21 -8.68 14.60
N ASN A 317 0.69 -9.63 13.80
CA ASN A 317 -0.35 -9.34 12.82
C ASN A 317 -1.65 -8.81 13.45
N LEU A 318 -2.05 -9.33 14.63
CA LEU A 318 -3.20 -8.75 15.35
C LEU A 318 -2.89 -7.36 15.91
N TYR A 319 -1.66 -7.13 16.38
CA TYR A 319 -1.22 -5.81 16.86
C TYR A 319 -1.28 -4.74 15.77
N ILE A 320 -0.75 -5.02 14.58
CA ILE A 320 -0.75 -4.03 13.49
C ILE A 320 -2.15 -3.83 12.90
N ILE A 321 -2.99 -4.86 12.82
CA ILE A 321 -4.39 -4.72 12.36
C ILE A 321 -5.24 -4.00 13.41
N ALA A 322 -4.96 -4.17 14.71
CA ALA A 322 -5.64 -3.41 15.75
C ALA A 322 -5.42 -1.88 15.58
N ALA A 323 -4.29 -1.45 15.03
CA ALA A 323 -4.05 -0.03 14.70
C ALA A 323 -4.95 0.48 13.56
N ASP A 324 -5.37 -0.40 12.66
CA ASP A 324 -6.30 -0.13 11.55
C ASP A 324 -7.78 -0.21 11.96
N MET A 325 -8.07 -0.89 13.08
CA MET A 325 -9.41 -1.12 13.61
C MET A 325 -9.77 -0.20 14.80
N GLN A 326 -9.16 0.98 14.90
CA GLN A 326 -9.37 1.87 16.06
C GLN A 326 -10.79 2.40 16.19
N GLN A 327 -11.56 2.47 15.09
CA GLN A 327 -12.97 2.89 15.15
C GLN A 327 -13.90 1.74 15.55
N GLU A 328 -13.48 0.50 15.32
CA GLU A 328 -14.18 -0.72 15.73
C GLU A 328 -13.78 -1.14 17.16
N ASN A 329 -12.66 -0.62 17.67
CA ASN A 329 -12.18 -0.81 19.03
C ASN A 329 -12.99 0.01 20.05
N VAL A 330 -14.27 -0.31 20.15
CA VAL A 330 -15.25 0.34 21.02
C VAL A 330 -16.10 -0.71 21.72
N ALA A 331 -16.77 -0.35 22.82
CA ALA A 331 -17.65 -1.28 23.52
C ALA A 331 -18.76 -1.81 22.58
N PRO A 332 -19.10 -3.11 22.61
CA PRO A 332 -18.64 -4.12 23.57
C PRO A 332 -17.37 -4.90 23.17
N HIS A 333 -16.67 -4.51 22.10
CA HIS A 333 -15.55 -5.24 21.49
C HIS A 333 -14.21 -4.50 21.68
N VAL A 334 -13.89 -4.12 22.92
CA VAL A 334 -12.63 -3.41 23.23
C VAL A 334 -11.47 -4.41 23.30
N PHE A 335 -10.39 -4.13 22.58
CA PHE A 335 -9.15 -4.89 22.59
C PHE A 335 -7.93 -3.95 22.72
N ASP A 336 -6.87 -4.43 23.37
CA ASP A 336 -5.59 -3.73 23.45
C ASP A 336 -4.45 -4.71 23.18
N PHE A 337 -4.01 -4.79 21.92
CA PHE A 337 -2.83 -5.58 21.55
C PHE A 337 -1.52 -4.80 21.73
N ALA A 338 -1.58 -3.48 21.90
CA ALA A 338 -0.38 -2.66 22.09
C ALA A 338 0.30 -2.97 23.42
N GLN A 339 -0.47 -3.40 24.43
CA GLN A 339 0.06 -3.86 25.72
C GLN A 339 1.14 -4.95 25.57
N TYR A 340 1.05 -5.85 24.58
CA TYR A 340 2.00 -6.95 24.41
C TYR A 340 3.35 -6.49 23.85
N PHE A 341 3.37 -5.35 23.18
CA PHE A 341 4.55 -4.73 22.60
C PHE A 341 5.09 -3.56 23.44
N ALA A 342 4.42 -3.23 24.56
CA ALA A 342 4.86 -2.19 25.48
C ALA A 342 6.25 -2.54 26.06
N GLY A 343 7.20 -1.62 25.88
CA GLY A 343 8.60 -1.84 26.28
C GLY A 343 9.40 -2.74 25.34
N ARG A 344 8.84 -3.15 24.18
CA ARG A 344 9.47 -4.04 23.20
C ARG A 344 9.54 -3.45 21.77
N PRO A 345 9.91 -2.16 21.57
CA PRO A 345 9.90 -1.55 20.24
C PRO A 345 10.83 -2.25 19.25
N ALA A 346 11.97 -2.77 19.72
CA ALA A 346 12.91 -3.51 18.88
C ALA A 346 12.33 -4.84 18.37
N ASP A 347 11.43 -5.50 19.12
CA ASP A 347 10.75 -6.71 18.66
C ASP A 347 9.71 -6.38 17.61
N ALA A 348 8.90 -5.33 17.85
CA ALA A 348 7.96 -4.84 16.86
C ALA A 348 8.67 -4.46 15.55
N GLU A 349 9.82 -3.77 15.63
CA GLU A 349 10.64 -3.42 14.46
C GLU A 349 11.16 -4.67 13.74
N TRP A 350 11.58 -5.70 14.49
CA TRP A 350 12.04 -6.95 13.89
C TRP A 350 10.91 -7.68 13.14
N PHE A 351 9.72 -7.76 13.71
CA PHE A 351 8.58 -8.39 13.03
C PHE A 351 8.10 -7.56 11.83
N ALA A 352 8.18 -6.23 11.92
CA ALA A 352 7.94 -5.35 10.77
C ALA A 352 8.93 -5.66 9.64
N TYR A 353 10.21 -5.85 9.97
CA TYR A 353 11.25 -6.23 9.01
C TYR A 353 10.98 -7.59 8.36
N LEU A 354 10.51 -8.60 9.12
CA LEU A 354 10.14 -9.89 8.55
C LEU A 354 8.99 -9.77 7.54
N LEU A 355 7.93 -9.02 7.86
CA LEU A 355 6.84 -8.78 6.91
C LEU A 355 7.29 -7.95 5.69
N ASP A 356 8.10 -6.93 5.95
CA ASP A 356 8.62 -6.06 4.89
C ASP A 356 9.52 -6.82 3.91
N ALA A 357 10.29 -7.81 4.39
CA ALA A 357 11.12 -8.64 3.53
C ALA A 357 10.29 -9.43 2.50
N GLU A 358 9.17 -10.02 2.92
CA GLU A 358 8.25 -10.75 2.03
C GLU A 358 7.66 -9.81 0.95
N ASP A 359 7.05 -8.70 1.37
CA ASP A 359 6.47 -7.71 0.44
C ASP A 359 7.55 -7.11 -0.50
N PHE A 360 8.77 -6.85 0.01
CA PHE A 360 9.89 -6.33 -0.77
C PHE A 360 10.32 -7.30 -1.88
N TYR A 361 10.50 -8.58 -1.56
CA TYR A 361 11.00 -9.57 -2.49
C TYR A 361 9.95 -10.00 -3.51
N GLU A 362 8.69 -10.16 -3.11
CA GLU A 362 7.65 -10.73 -3.98
C GLU A 362 6.92 -9.68 -4.83
N LYS A 363 6.96 -8.41 -4.42
CA LYS A 363 6.15 -7.33 -5.04
C LYS A 363 6.94 -6.06 -5.33
N GLY A 364 8.05 -5.84 -4.62
CA GLY A 364 8.86 -4.62 -4.65
C GLY A 364 10.04 -4.67 -5.60
N PRO A 365 11.09 -3.86 -5.35
CA PRO A 365 12.32 -3.86 -6.17
C PRO A 365 13.05 -5.21 -6.22
N SER A 366 12.79 -6.11 -5.27
CA SER A 366 13.26 -7.50 -5.28
C SER A 366 14.76 -7.67 -5.57
N LEU A 367 15.13 -8.58 -6.47
CA LEU A 367 16.49 -8.99 -6.79
C LEU A 367 17.14 -8.12 -7.88
N ALA A 368 18.41 -7.77 -7.69
CA ALA A 368 19.15 -6.95 -8.63
C ALA A 368 19.30 -7.66 -9.99
N GLY A 369 18.97 -6.94 -11.07
CA GLY A 369 19.01 -7.47 -12.43
C GLY A 369 17.71 -8.12 -12.90
N HIS A 370 16.68 -8.12 -12.06
CA HIS A 370 15.33 -8.62 -12.33
C HIS A 370 14.33 -7.48 -12.21
N ASP A 371 13.25 -7.54 -12.98
CA ASP A 371 12.17 -6.57 -12.94
C ASP A 371 10.77 -7.20 -12.97
N GLU A 372 10.68 -8.53 -13.04
CA GLU A 372 9.46 -9.31 -13.18
C GLU A 372 8.44 -9.03 -12.07
N THR A 373 8.92 -8.66 -10.88
CA THR A 373 8.08 -8.33 -9.72
C THR A 373 7.38 -6.98 -9.84
N TYR A 374 7.86 -6.08 -10.69
CA TYR A 374 7.31 -4.72 -10.81
C TYR A 374 7.01 -4.25 -12.24
N SER A 375 7.58 -4.86 -13.28
CA SER A 375 7.22 -4.59 -14.68
C SER A 375 5.77 -4.93 -15.00
N ILE A 376 5.13 -5.77 -14.18
CA ILE A 376 3.69 -6.05 -14.22
C ILE A 376 2.80 -4.80 -14.07
N ALA A 377 3.33 -3.71 -13.51
CA ALA A 377 2.63 -2.44 -13.35
C ALA A 377 2.72 -1.52 -14.59
N GLU A 378 3.43 -1.92 -15.65
CA GLU A 378 3.54 -1.16 -16.91
C GLU A 378 2.18 -0.74 -17.50
N PRO A 379 1.14 -1.62 -17.55
CA PRO A 379 -0.17 -1.22 -18.08
C PRO A 379 -0.81 -0.05 -17.33
N LEU A 380 -0.55 0.07 -16.02
CA LEU A 380 -1.04 1.19 -15.22
C LEU A 380 -0.29 2.48 -15.55
N LEU A 381 1.03 2.42 -15.78
CA LEU A 381 1.82 3.57 -16.23
C LEU A 381 1.38 4.05 -17.62
N ASP A 382 1.16 3.10 -18.54
CA ASP A 382 0.66 3.39 -19.88
C ASP A 382 -0.71 4.06 -19.82
N ASP A 383 -1.59 3.59 -18.93
CA ASP A 383 -2.93 4.18 -18.74
C ASP A 383 -2.85 5.61 -18.16
N PHE A 384 -1.92 5.89 -17.24
CA PHE A 384 -1.67 7.26 -16.78
C PHE A 384 -1.35 8.20 -17.96
N PHE A 385 -0.42 7.79 -18.84
CA PHE A 385 -0.12 8.57 -20.05
C PHE A 385 -1.30 8.65 -21.02
N ALA A 386 -2.03 7.55 -21.21
CA ALA A 386 -3.15 7.50 -22.14
C ALA A 386 -4.28 8.45 -21.75
N THR A 387 -4.57 8.60 -20.45
CA THR A 387 -5.60 9.55 -19.99
C THR A 387 -5.18 11.01 -20.16
N ILE A 388 -3.88 11.32 -19.99
CA ILE A 388 -3.31 12.64 -20.32
C ILE A 388 -3.45 12.91 -21.82
N ASP A 389 -2.99 11.99 -22.66
CA ASP A 389 -3.06 12.11 -24.12
C ASP A 389 -4.50 12.32 -24.60
N ALA A 390 -5.45 11.53 -24.08
CA ALA A 390 -6.86 11.63 -24.42
C ALA A 390 -7.43 13.01 -24.02
N ARG A 391 -7.04 13.54 -22.86
CA ARG A 391 -7.46 14.87 -22.42
C ARG A 391 -6.90 15.96 -23.34
N ILE A 392 -5.62 15.91 -23.68
CA ILE A 392 -4.98 16.90 -24.56
C ILE A 392 -5.53 16.85 -25.99
N ALA A 393 -5.93 15.67 -26.46
CA ALA A 393 -6.63 15.47 -27.73
C ALA A 393 -8.07 16.03 -27.76
N GLY A 394 -8.56 16.59 -26.64
CA GLY A 394 -9.89 17.22 -26.53
C GLY A 394 -10.93 16.35 -25.83
N GLY A 395 -10.53 15.25 -25.19
CA GLY A 395 -11.41 14.44 -24.35
C GLY A 395 -12.02 15.23 -23.18
N ASP A 396 -13.20 14.79 -22.75
CA ASP A 396 -13.98 15.46 -21.70
C ASP A 396 -13.66 14.99 -20.28
N VAL A 397 -12.90 13.91 -20.11
CA VAL A 397 -12.48 13.40 -18.80
C VAL A 397 -11.43 14.32 -18.21
N VAL A 398 -11.78 14.99 -17.11
CA VAL A 398 -10.89 15.91 -16.37
C VAL A 398 -10.25 15.26 -15.16
N ALA A 399 -10.80 14.13 -14.68
CA ALA A 399 -10.15 13.35 -13.64
C ALA A 399 -10.43 11.85 -13.74
N THR A 400 -9.42 11.04 -13.45
CA THR A 400 -9.51 9.58 -13.34
C THR A 400 -8.98 9.14 -11.98
N PHE A 401 -9.84 8.56 -11.13
CA PHE A 401 -9.48 8.11 -9.78
C PHE A 401 -9.56 6.60 -9.68
N ARG A 402 -8.44 5.92 -9.40
CA ARG A 402 -8.34 4.46 -9.42
C ARG A 402 -8.14 3.89 -8.01
N PHE A 403 -8.82 2.81 -7.66
CA PHE A 403 -8.77 2.18 -6.33
C PHE A 403 -8.39 0.69 -6.40
N ALA A 404 -7.35 0.30 -5.65
CA ALA A 404 -6.67 -0.98 -5.82
C ALA A 404 -6.00 -1.48 -4.52
N HIS A 405 -4.85 -2.15 -4.61
CA HIS A 405 -4.24 -2.94 -3.52
C HIS A 405 -2.79 -2.53 -3.25
N ALA A 406 -2.19 -3.11 -2.20
CA ALA A 406 -0.76 -2.97 -1.97
C ALA A 406 0.05 -3.60 -3.12
N GLU A 407 -0.45 -4.72 -3.64
CA GLU A 407 0.03 -5.45 -4.83
C GLU A 407 -0.07 -4.61 -6.12
N THR A 408 -0.76 -3.46 -6.08
CA THR A 408 -0.76 -2.47 -7.16
C THR A 408 0.25 -1.35 -6.89
N ILE A 409 0.24 -0.79 -5.67
CA ILE A 409 1.09 0.35 -5.29
C ILE A 409 2.57 -0.01 -5.21
N ILE A 410 2.93 -1.16 -4.63
CA ILE A 410 4.33 -1.56 -4.44
C ILE A 410 5.07 -1.69 -5.79
N PRO A 411 4.57 -2.48 -6.77
CA PRO A 411 5.24 -2.59 -8.06
C PRO A 411 5.19 -1.26 -8.84
N PHE A 412 4.09 -0.51 -8.77
CA PHE A 412 4.02 0.81 -9.42
C PHE A 412 5.05 1.80 -8.82
N ALA A 413 5.27 1.76 -7.51
CA ALA A 413 6.27 2.59 -6.84
C ALA A 413 7.70 2.19 -7.24
N ALA A 414 7.99 0.89 -7.41
CA ALA A 414 9.27 0.41 -7.91
C ALA A 414 9.50 0.79 -9.38
N LEU A 415 8.49 0.61 -10.24
CA LEU A 415 8.52 1.00 -11.66
C LEU A 415 8.81 2.50 -11.83
N LEU A 416 8.13 3.34 -11.04
CA LEU A 416 8.33 4.79 -11.02
C LEU A 416 9.58 5.23 -10.25
N ARG A 417 10.29 4.30 -9.60
CA ARG A 417 11.46 4.56 -8.73
C ARG A 417 11.16 5.63 -7.67
N LEU A 418 10.01 5.52 -7.03
CA LEU A 418 9.57 6.42 -5.97
C LEU A 418 10.49 6.30 -4.73
N PRO A 419 10.52 7.33 -3.85
CA PRO A 419 11.27 7.25 -2.60
C PRO A 419 10.99 5.95 -1.83
N GLY A 420 12.06 5.30 -1.37
CA GLY A 420 12.01 3.98 -0.72
C GLY A 420 12.05 2.78 -1.67
N SER A 421 11.71 2.95 -2.96
CA SER A 421 11.57 1.85 -3.92
C SER A 421 12.62 1.87 -5.04
N THR A 422 13.85 2.28 -4.72
CA THR A 422 14.92 2.52 -5.72
C THR A 422 16.10 1.54 -5.63
N VAL A 423 16.10 0.62 -4.66
CA VAL A 423 17.23 -0.26 -4.35
C VAL A 423 16.75 -1.71 -4.31
N ALA A 424 17.23 -2.52 -5.26
CA ALA A 424 17.09 -3.96 -5.24
C ALA A 424 18.09 -4.61 -4.26
N ALA A 425 17.76 -5.79 -3.75
CA ALA A 425 18.66 -6.64 -2.98
C ALA A 425 19.58 -7.46 -3.92
N PRO A 426 20.71 -8.00 -3.45
CA PRO A 426 21.55 -8.88 -4.26
C PRO A 426 20.79 -10.14 -4.74
N ASP A 427 21.03 -10.54 -5.99
CA ASP A 427 20.63 -11.86 -6.49
C ASP A 427 21.65 -12.92 -6.02
N ASN A 428 21.45 -13.44 -4.80
CA ASN A 428 22.31 -14.45 -4.20
C ASN A 428 21.50 -15.66 -3.71
N ALA A 429 21.55 -16.76 -4.45
CA ALA A 429 20.86 -18.02 -4.12
C ALA A 429 21.44 -18.77 -2.90
N ALA A 430 22.54 -18.29 -2.31
CA ALA A 430 23.17 -18.87 -1.12
C ALA A 430 23.68 -17.76 -0.18
N PRO A 431 22.78 -16.96 0.42
CA PRO A 431 23.17 -15.86 1.30
C PRO A 431 23.94 -16.36 2.51
N ALA A 432 25.06 -15.70 2.83
CA ALA A 432 25.93 -16.05 3.95
C ALA A 432 26.10 -14.90 4.95
N SER A 433 25.68 -13.69 4.58
CA SER A 433 25.83 -12.46 5.37
C SER A 433 24.66 -11.50 5.18
N ASP A 434 24.52 -10.52 6.06
CA ASP A 434 23.50 -9.46 5.95
C ASP A 434 23.65 -8.60 4.68
N ALA A 435 24.84 -8.61 4.08
CA ALA A 435 25.09 -7.92 2.82
C ALA A 435 24.51 -8.67 1.61
N ASP A 436 24.11 -9.93 1.76
CA ASP A 436 23.58 -10.78 0.69
C ASP A 436 22.05 -10.72 0.56
N VAL A 437 21.38 -9.99 1.47
CA VAL A 437 19.91 -9.93 1.54
C VAL A 437 19.41 -8.51 1.74
N TYR A 438 18.11 -8.31 1.54
CA TYR A 438 17.38 -7.13 1.98
C TYR A 438 17.60 -6.93 3.48
N GLY A 439 17.80 -5.68 3.91
CA GLY A 439 18.02 -5.34 5.31
C GLY A 439 17.69 -3.89 5.60
N TYR A 440 17.06 -3.62 6.74
CA TYR A 440 16.69 -2.25 7.13
C TYR A 440 17.89 -1.29 7.20
N ALA A 441 19.09 -1.78 7.54
CA ALA A 441 20.30 -0.95 7.62
C ALA A 441 20.86 -0.56 6.24
N THR A 442 20.56 -1.33 5.18
CA THR A 442 21.20 -1.21 3.87
C THR A 442 20.22 -0.86 2.75
N ASN A 443 18.91 -1.00 2.99
CA ASN A 443 17.87 -0.75 2.01
C ASN A 443 16.83 0.25 2.57
N PRO A 444 16.44 1.29 1.81
CA PRO A 444 15.48 2.29 2.26
C PRO A 444 14.02 1.81 2.26
N TRP A 445 13.71 0.67 1.63
CA TRP A 445 12.34 0.21 1.49
C TRP A 445 11.72 -0.13 2.84
N ARG A 446 10.53 0.42 3.12
CA ARG A 446 9.70 0.13 4.29
C ARG A 446 8.25 0.07 3.86
N GLY A 447 7.52 -0.96 4.28
CA GLY A 447 6.10 -1.09 3.98
C GLY A 447 5.30 0.10 4.50
N SER A 448 5.66 0.64 5.66
CA SER A 448 4.99 1.78 6.29
C SER A 448 5.13 3.11 5.53
N GLN A 449 6.15 3.23 4.67
CA GLN A 449 6.39 4.43 3.88
C GLN A 449 5.96 4.25 2.43
N VAL A 450 6.22 3.08 1.85
CA VAL A 450 5.92 2.77 0.46
C VAL A 450 4.44 2.48 0.27
N THR A 451 3.85 1.68 1.15
CA THR A 451 2.47 1.23 0.99
C THR A 451 1.74 1.23 2.34
N PRO A 452 1.63 2.38 3.05
CA PRO A 452 0.68 2.48 4.15
C PRO A 452 -0.76 2.22 3.67
N MET A 453 -1.70 2.07 4.60
CA MET A 453 -3.12 2.06 4.25
C MET A 453 -3.46 3.35 3.49
N ALA A 454 -4.35 3.27 2.50
CA ALA A 454 -4.69 4.36 1.58
C ALA A 454 -3.49 5.02 0.84
N ALA A 455 -2.35 4.33 0.73
CA ALA A 455 -1.21 4.80 -0.06
C ALA A 455 -1.65 5.20 -1.48
N ASN A 456 -1.17 6.33 -1.97
CA ASN A 456 -1.67 6.89 -3.23
C ASN A 456 -0.59 7.64 -4.01
N VAL A 457 -0.67 7.53 -5.34
CA VAL A 457 0.10 8.31 -6.30
C VAL A 457 -0.88 9.16 -7.09
N GLN A 458 -0.61 10.47 -7.18
CA GLN A 458 -1.49 11.42 -7.86
C GLN A 458 -0.69 12.30 -8.83
N TRP A 459 -1.18 12.45 -10.05
CA TRP A 459 -0.58 13.34 -11.05
C TRP A 459 -1.54 14.51 -11.34
N ASP A 460 -1.03 15.73 -11.25
CA ASP A 460 -1.76 16.93 -11.69
C ASP A 460 -1.14 17.43 -13.00
N VAL A 461 -2.01 17.75 -13.96
CA VAL A 461 -1.63 18.06 -15.34
C VAL A 461 -2.04 19.48 -15.67
N VAL A 462 -1.09 20.26 -16.19
CA VAL A 462 -1.32 21.63 -16.65
C VAL A 462 -0.94 21.77 -18.12
N SER A 463 -1.66 22.62 -18.85
CA SER A 463 -1.36 22.92 -20.25
C SER A 463 -1.33 24.42 -20.51
N ARG A 464 -0.74 24.80 -21.63
CA ARG A 464 -0.68 26.18 -22.11
C ARG A 464 -1.23 26.25 -23.52
N ALA A 465 -2.13 27.21 -23.77
CA ALA A 465 -2.66 27.44 -25.10
C ALA A 465 -1.61 28.07 -26.04
N GLY A 466 -1.74 27.77 -27.33
CA GLY A 466 -0.90 28.33 -28.40
C GLY A 466 0.21 27.40 -28.87
N ILE A 467 1.08 27.94 -29.71
CA ILE A 467 2.20 27.23 -30.34
C ILE A 467 3.49 27.59 -29.63
N ASP A 468 4.27 26.59 -29.20
CA ASP A 468 5.62 26.77 -28.69
C ASP A 468 6.54 27.19 -29.86
N PRO A 469 7.12 28.41 -29.83
CA PRO A 469 8.01 28.87 -30.88
C PRO A 469 9.25 27.99 -31.06
N ALA A 470 9.66 27.24 -30.03
CA ALA A 470 10.83 26.37 -30.09
C ALA A 470 10.58 25.10 -30.89
N THR A 471 9.34 24.58 -30.90
CA THR A 471 8.98 23.32 -31.56
C THR A 471 8.10 23.53 -32.79
N GLY A 472 7.40 24.66 -32.90
CA GLY A 472 6.40 24.91 -33.93
C GLY A 472 5.10 24.11 -33.73
N ALA A 473 4.93 23.44 -32.59
CA ALA A 473 3.77 22.64 -32.22
C ALA A 473 3.04 23.24 -30.99
N ALA A 474 1.89 22.69 -30.62
CA ALA A 474 1.23 23.08 -29.36
C ALA A 474 2.17 22.87 -28.16
N TYR A 475 2.03 23.69 -27.11
CA TYR A 475 2.81 23.50 -25.89
C TYR A 475 2.53 22.13 -25.27
N THR A 476 3.59 21.38 -24.99
CA THR A 476 3.53 20.10 -24.29
C THR A 476 2.94 20.29 -22.88
N PRO A 477 2.02 19.42 -22.43
CA PRO A 477 1.52 19.46 -21.06
C PRO A 477 2.64 19.18 -20.05
N LEU A 478 2.47 19.72 -18.84
CA LEU A 478 3.37 19.48 -17.72
C LEU A 478 2.64 18.69 -16.65
N VAL A 479 3.38 17.85 -15.96
CA VAL A 479 2.88 16.97 -14.90
C VAL A 479 3.68 17.21 -13.63
N ARG A 480 2.97 17.20 -12.50
CA ARG A 480 3.53 17.18 -11.14
C ARG A 480 2.98 15.96 -10.41
N MET A 481 3.80 15.31 -9.59
CA MET A 481 3.42 14.14 -8.81
C MET A 481 3.31 14.44 -7.31
N LEU A 482 2.28 13.88 -6.69
CA LEU A 482 2.18 13.70 -5.24
C LEU A 482 2.26 12.20 -4.91
N TYR A 483 3.02 11.85 -3.88
CA TYR A 483 3.06 10.50 -3.34
C TYR A 483 2.70 10.55 -1.86
N ASN A 484 1.63 9.85 -1.48
CA ASN A 484 1.00 9.96 -0.16
C ASN A 484 0.75 11.43 0.21
N GLU A 485 0.19 12.17 -0.77
CA GLU A 485 -0.10 13.61 -0.72
C GLU A 485 1.09 14.51 -0.34
N ARG A 486 2.32 14.07 -0.58
CA ARG A 486 3.51 14.91 -0.49
C ARG A 486 4.06 15.13 -1.89
N GLU A 487 4.33 16.37 -2.24
CA GLU A 487 4.93 16.67 -3.54
C GLU A 487 6.37 16.18 -3.58
N ILE A 488 6.68 15.40 -4.61
CA ILE A 488 8.01 14.87 -4.84
C ILE A 488 8.43 15.15 -6.28
N ALA A 489 9.73 15.26 -6.49
CA ALA A 489 10.28 15.20 -7.83
C ALA A 489 10.10 13.79 -8.39
N PHE A 490 9.95 13.69 -9.71
CA PHE A 490 10.08 12.42 -10.41
C PHE A 490 11.50 11.83 -10.26
N ALA A 491 11.64 10.54 -10.57
CA ALA A 491 12.87 9.79 -10.39
C ALA A 491 14.12 10.48 -10.95
N SER A 492 15.27 10.22 -10.32
CA SER A 492 16.57 10.72 -10.79
C SER A 492 16.82 10.25 -12.23
N GLY A 493 16.74 11.19 -13.17
CA GLY A 493 16.76 10.90 -14.62
C GLY A 493 15.73 11.73 -15.38
N CYS A 494 14.58 12.01 -14.76
CA CYS A 494 13.57 12.90 -15.32
C CYS A 494 13.94 14.37 -15.08
N ARG A 495 13.99 15.16 -16.15
CA ARG A 495 14.42 16.56 -16.13
C ARG A 495 13.23 17.50 -16.00
N ALA A 496 13.16 18.19 -14.87
CA ALA A 496 12.16 19.25 -14.66
C ALA A 496 12.29 20.40 -15.67
N VAL A 497 11.19 21.13 -15.85
CA VAL A 497 11.08 22.23 -16.82
C VAL A 497 11.96 23.44 -16.51
N ALA A 498 12.42 23.55 -15.26
CA ALA A 498 13.35 24.56 -14.77
C ALA A 498 14.06 24.06 -13.50
N ALA A 499 15.20 24.67 -13.17
CA ALA A 499 15.89 24.36 -11.92
C ALA A 499 14.99 24.64 -10.70
N GLY A 500 14.90 23.67 -9.78
CA GLY A 500 14.05 23.77 -8.59
C GLY A 500 12.55 23.58 -8.84
N SER A 501 12.13 23.22 -10.05
CA SER A 501 10.74 22.85 -10.34
C SER A 501 10.52 21.34 -10.16
N ASN A 502 9.30 20.96 -9.76
CA ASN A 502 8.85 19.56 -9.79
C ASN A 502 7.93 19.27 -11.00
N TRP A 503 7.70 20.28 -11.85
CA TRP A 503 6.94 20.10 -13.08
C TRP A 503 7.84 19.52 -14.16
N VAL A 504 7.37 18.49 -14.84
CA VAL A 504 8.09 17.80 -15.91
C VAL A 504 7.20 17.78 -17.16
N LYS A 505 7.78 18.00 -18.34
CA LYS A 505 7.04 17.82 -19.60
C LYS A 505 6.61 16.35 -19.73
N GLU A 506 5.40 16.12 -20.18
CA GLU A 506 4.92 14.75 -20.43
C GLU A 506 5.83 13.97 -21.38
N THR A 507 6.39 14.61 -22.42
CA THR A 507 7.36 13.99 -23.33
C THR A 507 8.65 13.57 -22.64
N GLU A 508 9.13 14.34 -21.67
CA GLU A 508 10.26 13.96 -20.82
C GLU A 508 9.88 12.81 -19.89
N LEU A 509 8.65 12.78 -19.35
CA LEU A 509 8.20 11.66 -18.52
C LEU A 509 8.11 10.35 -19.31
N LYS A 510 7.51 10.39 -20.50
CA LYS A 510 7.52 9.24 -21.43
C LYS A 510 8.95 8.81 -21.72
N HIS A 511 9.87 9.75 -21.94
CA HIS A 511 11.28 9.43 -22.17
C HIS A 511 11.98 8.77 -20.97
N CYS A 512 11.94 9.41 -19.79
CA CYS A 512 12.70 8.94 -18.63
C CYS A 512 12.10 7.68 -17.99
N LEU A 513 10.78 7.45 -18.11
CA LEU A 513 10.11 6.31 -17.50
C LEU A 513 9.97 5.11 -18.44
N THR A 514 9.81 5.32 -19.75
CA THR A 514 9.56 4.23 -20.73
C THR A 514 10.68 4.08 -21.78
N GLY A 515 11.65 5.00 -21.81
CA GLY A 515 12.68 5.03 -22.84
C GLY A 515 12.22 5.59 -24.20
N THR A 516 10.97 6.08 -24.29
CA THR A 516 10.43 6.72 -25.51
C THR A 516 11.36 7.85 -25.99
N ALA A 517 11.64 7.93 -27.28
CA ALA A 517 12.55 8.96 -27.79
C ALA A 517 11.93 10.37 -27.66
N MET A 518 12.73 11.34 -27.18
CA MET A 518 12.33 12.74 -27.06
C MET A 518 12.96 13.59 -28.16
N THR A 519 12.16 14.45 -28.81
CA THR A 519 12.61 15.37 -29.88
C THR A 519 12.61 16.84 -29.49
N GLU A 520 12.23 17.17 -28.26
CA GLU A 520 12.18 18.55 -27.76
C GLU A 520 13.07 18.73 -26.52
N SER A 521 13.28 19.98 -26.10
CA SER A 521 13.97 20.28 -24.84
C SER A 521 13.04 20.02 -23.65
N PRO A 522 13.52 19.43 -22.54
CA PRO A 522 12.73 19.28 -21.32
C PRO A 522 12.45 20.64 -20.64
N LEU A 523 13.23 21.68 -20.95
CA LEU A 523 13.04 23.01 -20.39
C LEU A 523 11.91 23.77 -21.09
N ILE A 524 11.16 24.58 -20.34
CA ILE A 524 10.33 25.64 -20.91
C ILE A 524 11.22 26.79 -21.36
N ALA A 525 10.97 27.37 -22.54
CA ALA A 525 11.69 28.55 -22.99
C ALA A 525 11.48 29.70 -21.99
N ALA A 526 12.58 30.35 -21.58
CA ALA A 526 12.48 31.57 -20.77
C ALA A 526 11.60 32.58 -21.51
N ALA A 527 10.55 33.08 -20.86
CA ALA A 527 9.67 34.07 -21.47
C ALA A 527 10.52 35.25 -21.96
N THR A 528 10.61 35.41 -23.29
CA THR A 528 11.19 36.63 -23.85
C THR A 528 10.29 37.77 -23.36
N PRO A 529 10.82 38.81 -22.70
CA PRO A 529 10.00 39.93 -22.28
C PRO A 529 9.29 40.48 -23.52
N GLY A 530 7.96 40.36 -23.55
CA GLY A 530 7.15 41.06 -24.54
C GLY A 530 7.38 42.56 -24.39
N PRO A 531 7.22 43.37 -25.46
CA PRO A 531 7.37 44.82 -25.36
C PRO A 531 6.46 45.34 -24.25
N THR A 532 7.08 45.98 -23.26
CA THR A 532 6.43 46.56 -22.07
C THR A 532 5.30 47.49 -22.50
N ALA A 533 4.05 47.04 -22.33
CA ALA A 533 2.91 47.94 -22.35
C ALA A 533 2.93 48.76 -21.05
N THR A 534 2.94 50.08 -21.21
CA THR A 534 2.94 51.07 -20.13
C THR A 534 1.74 50.86 -19.19
N PRO A 535 1.91 50.93 -17.85
CA PRO A 535 0.80 50.75 -16.92
C PRO A 535 -0.20 51.90 -17.06
N THR A 536 -1.47 51.58 -17.34
CA THR A 536 -2.58 52.53 -17.19
C THR A 536 -3.20 52.34 -15.81
N ALA A 537 -3.55 53.48 -15.20
CA ALA A 537 -3.87 53.66 -13.79
C ALA A 537 -5.00 52.77 -13.23
N GLU A 538 -4.83 52.50 -11.94
CA GLU A 538 -5.67 51.78 -10.97
C GLU A 538 -7.09 52.38 -10.82
N PRO A 539 -8.15 51.55 -10.71
CA PRO A 539 -9.43 51.96 -10.15
C PRO A 539 -9.51 51.72 -8.63
N ALA A 540 -10.11 52.70 -7.95
CA ALA A 540 -10.33 52.83 -6.52
C ALA A 540 -11.22 51.72 -5.87
N PRO A 541 -11.20 51.57 -4.52
CA PRO A 541 -11.71 50.40 -3.83
C PRO A 541 -13.23 50.46 -3.58
N THR A 542 -13.88 49.29 -3.53
CA THR A 542 -15.30 49.10 -3.17
C THR A 542 -15.37 48.20 -1.92
N PRO A 543 -16.36 48.38 -1.02
CA PRO A 543 -16.13 48.26 0.42
C PRO A 543 -16.31 46.85 0.99
N THR A 544 -15.68 46.68 2.15
CA THR A 544 -15.75 45.60 3.12
C THR A 544 -17.19 45.24 3.52
N VAL A 545 -17.51 43.94 3.54
CA VAL A 545 -18.68 43.38 4.24
C VAL A 545 -18.17 42.41 5.31
N THR A 546 -18.54 42.70 6.57
CA THR A 546 -18.27 41.91 7.77
C THR A 546 -19.31 40.77 7.90
N PRO A 547 -18.99 39.62 8.52
CA PRO A 547 -19.80 38.40 8.44
C PRO A 547 -20.98 38.40 9.42
N ALA A 548 -22.07 37.75 9.02
CA ALA A 548 -23.18 37.39 9.90
C ALA A 548 -22.98 35.98 10.47
N THR A 549 -23.02 35.89 11.80
CA THR A 549 -23.07 34.69 12.63
C THR A 549 -24.49 34.11 12.73
N GLN A 550 -24.54 32.87 13.23
CA GLN A 550 -25.68 32.05 13.71
C GLN A 550 -26.21 31.03 12.68
N GLY A 551 -26.43 29.76 13.03
CA GLY A 551 -26.42 29.13 14.34
C GLY A 551 -26.35 27.60 14.27
N ALA A 552 -25.92 27.02 15.39
CA ALA A 552 -25.91 25.60 15.66
C ALA A 552 -27.33 25.04 15.71
N GLY A 553 -27.52 23.90 15.04
CA GLY A 553 -28.74 23.11 15.11
C GLY A 553 -28.40 21.64 14.96
N THR A 554 -28.30 20.94 16.09
CA THR A 554 -28.28 19.48 16.18
C THR A 554 -29.68 18.94 15.90
N PRO A 555 -29.82 17.84 15.15
CA PRO A 555 -30.93 16.93 15.36
C PRO A 555 -30.43 15.54 15.73
N THR A 556 -30.91 15.06 16.88
CA THR A 556 -30.81 13.69 17.37
C THR A 556 -32.08 12.92 16.99
N ALA A 557 -31.92 11.59 16.83
CA ALA A 557 -32.92 10.51 16.94
C ALA A 557 -33.44 9.88 15.62
N PRO A 558 -33.96 8.64 15.66
CA PRO A 558 -33.52 7.44 16.39
C PRO A 558 -33.30 6.22 15.46
N ALA A 559 -32.66 5.19 16.00
CA ALA A 559 -32.42 3.90 15.35
C ALA A 559 -33.70 3.12 15.04
N THR A 560 -33.76 2.53 13.84
CA THR A 560 -34.58 1.35 13.54
C THR A 560 -33.72 0.33 12.79
N ALA A 561 -33.68 -0.88 13.34
CA ALA A 561 -32.87 -2.00 12.90
C ALA A 561 -33.45 -2.70 11.67
N THR A 562 -32.59 -2.88 10.66
CA THR A 562 -32.65 -3.95 9.65
C THR A 562 -31.21 -4.24 9.23
N GLY A 563 -30.78 -5.50 9.32
CA GLY A 563 -29.39 -5.90 9.16
C GLY A 563 -28.84 -5.66 7.75
N THR A 564 -27.78 -4.86 7.69
CA THR A 564 -26.87 -4.67 6.57
C THR A 564 -25.46 -4.82 7.14
N LEU A 565 -24.66 -5.75 6.61
CA LEU A 565 -23.24 -5.84 6.94
C LEU A 565 -22.52 -4.71 6.21
N ALA A 566 -22.45 -3.55 6.87
CA ALA A 566 -21.51 -2.46 6.62
C ALA A 566 -21.69 -1.39 7.71
N ALA A 567 -20.68 -1.19 8.56
CA ALA A 567 -20.63 -0.05 9.48
C ALA A 567 -20.50 1.30 8.74
N THR A 568 -20.15 1.26 7.45
CA THR A 568 -19.92 2.42 6.57
C THR A 568 -21.18 2.92 5.85
N GLY A 569 -22.31 2.21 5.97
CA GLY A 569 -23.58 2.58 5.33
C GLY A 569 -23.61 2.41 3.81
N ALA A 570 -22.70 1.61 3.24
CA ALA A 570 -22.80 1.12 1.87
C ALA A 570 -23.74 -0.09 1.82
N GLU A 571 -24.63 -0.15 0.83
CA GLU A 571 -25.40 -1.36 0.54
C GLU A 571 -24.49 -2.35 -0.17
N SER A 572 -24.42 -3.61 0.31
CA SER A 572 -23.63 -4.65 -0.35
C SER A 572 -24.06 -4.80 -1.82
N PRO A 573 -23.13 -4.83 -2.79
CA PRO A 573 -23.47 -4.86 -4.21
C PRO A 573 -24.01 -6.20 -4.71
N VAL A 574 -24.25 -7.17 -3.82
CA VAL A 574 -24.70 -8.52 -4.20
C VAL A 574 -26.22 -8.55 -4.36
N GLY A 575 -26.69 -8.05 -5.49
CA GLY A 575 -28.01 -8.42 -6.02
C GLY A 575 -28.06 -9.92 -6.34
N PRO A 576 -29.23 -10.58 -6.23
CA PRO A 576 -29.34 -12.03 -6.25
C PRO A 576 -29.17 -12.57 -7.68
N ALA A 577 -27.97 -13.05 -8.00
CA ALA A 577 -27.72 -13.90 -9.15
C ALA A 577 -26.85 -15.11 -8.74
N LEU A 578 -27.55 -16.21 -8.41
CA LEU A 578 -27.16 -17.63 -8.52
C LEU A 578 -25.77 -18.02 -7.97
N LEU A 579 -25.68 -18.46 -6.72
CA LEU A 579 -25.82 -19.89 -6.34
C LEU A 579 -25.31 -20.89 -7.39
N ALA A 580 -24.04 -21.29 -7.25
CA ALA A 580 -23.61 -22.67 -7.45
C ALA A 580 -22.59 -23.02 -6.35
N THR A 581 -23.08 -23.63 -5.28
CA THR A 581 -22.26 -24.23 -4.23
C THR A 581 -21.91 -25.66 -4.60
N LEU A 582 -20.74 -26.09 -4.11
CA LEU A 582 -20.23 -27.46 -3.89
C LEU A 582 -19.29 -28.11 -4.93
N LEU A 583 -18.05 -28.30 -4.44
CA LEU A 583 -17.26 -29.54 -4.45
C LEU A 583 -16.87 -30.12 -5.80
N LEU A 584 -15.63 -29.84 -6.21
CA LEU A 584 -14.74 -30.84 -6.80
C LEU A 584 -13.28 -30.57 -6.39
N LEU A 585 -12.78 -31.45 -5.52
CA LEU A 585 -11.37 -31.80 -5.43
C LEU A 585 -10.88 -32.27 -6.80
N ALA A 586 -9.91 -31.57 -7.40
CA ALA A 586 -8.74 -32.11 -8.14
C ALA A 586 -8.16 -31.09 -9.14
N GLY A 587 -6.84 -30.86 -9.03
CA GLY A 587 -6.00 -30.05 -9.93
C GLY A 587 -5.64 -28.70 -9.29
N ALA A 588 -4.40 -28.35 -8.96
CA ALA A 588 -3.11 -28.83 -9.38
C ALA A 588 -2.34 -29.52 -8.23
N GLY A 589 -2.06 -30.80 -8.46
CA GLY A 589 -1.17 -31.62 -7.64
C GLY A 589 -0.38 -32.51 -8.58
N THR A 590 0.59 -31.94 -9.28
CA THR A 590 1.56 -32.71 -10.09
C THR A 590 2.96 -32.19 -9.88
N LEU A 591 3.55 -32.52 -8.72
CA LEU A 591 4.93 -32.99 -8.71
C LEU A 591 5.01 -34.24 -7.84
N VAL A 592 4.92 -35.38 -8.52
CA VAL A 592 5.19 -36.70 -7.94
C VAL A 592 6.69 -36.78 -7.67
N LEU A 593 7.05 -36.75 -6.39
CA LEU A 593 8.35 -37.22 -5.89
C LEU A 593 8.56 -38.70 -6.27
N ARG A 594 9.30 -38.95 -7.35
CA ARG A 594 9.92 -40.26 -7.60
C ARG A 594 11.22 -40.34 -6.81
N ARG A 595 11.11 -40.59 -5.50
CA ARG A 595 12.23 -40.94 -4.64
C ARG A 595 12.70 -42.36 -4.97
N ARG A 596 13.74 -42.52 -5.80
CA ARG A 596 14.50 -43.78 -5.87
C ARG A 596 15.58 -43.74 -4.79
N ARG A 597 15.39 -44.57 -3.75
CA ARG A 597 16.46 -45.08 -2.89
C ARG A 597 17.59 -45.62 -3.77
N ARG A 598 18.83 -45.21 -3.48
CA ARG A 598 19.99 -46.11 -3.54
C ARG A 598 20.76 -45.98 -2.23
N HIS A 599 20.74 -47.07 -1.48
CA HIS A 599 21.81 -47.42 -0.56
C HIS A 599 23.12 -47.50 -1.34
N THR A 600 24.19 -46.94 -0.77
CA THR A 600 25.51 -47.59 -0.67
C THR A 600 26.34 -46.79 0.34
N GLU A 601 26.68 -47.51 1.42
CA GLU A 601 27.72 -47.28 2.45
C GLU A 601 27.67 -46.03 3.34
#